data_AF-A0A366ZS12-F1
#
_entry.id   AF-A0A366ZS12-F1
#
_cell.length_a   1.000
_cell.length_b   1.000
_cell.length_c   1.000
_cell.angle_alpha   90.00
_cell.angle_beta   90.00
_cell.angle_gamma   90.00
#
_symmetry.space_group_name_H-M   'P 1'
#
loop_
_entity.id
_entity.type
_entity.pdbx_description
1 polymer ?
#
loop_
_entity_poly.entity_id
_entity_poly.type
_entity_poly.pdbx_seq_one_letter_code
_entity_poly.pdbx_strand_id
1 'polypeptide(L)'
;MQEGMSPARAPRRTSALRALVVAGAVAAATPAIVLTAPGVAAAQEPSGTSVVGRLVQAWPEKAPGEEDAHAEAAAPLSWVETTDGSVRVPTEDLAGVPAGATVELTVGADVHDEGTVEHGLEPAQRVLSTGSVTPARTATAVRRPVTNQVTVVLVAPAGTTPDPGVTAADVAAVVDGPVADFWAEQTGDAVRVGVADSAGWIRTAAGCADPTALWDEAAAAVGFRPGPGRHLMLHLSSGTADQPGCSYALAEVGAGPSSGGRLYVRDILPSVIAHELGHNLGLSHSSGRQCDGTVETGSCRTSGYRDYYDVMGASWWQLGSLTAAQAARLGVLPADAQRSLDVDDEPAPVVLAPLGTRTGTRAVRLTDAEGTAYWLEYRTATGADAWLGRPDSNPYDLETGVLLRREAVFPDTSVLLDGTPSSSSGWDDDLQAALPVGTPVTLSGGDFTVTVRSANARGATIDVRPAGPAATAPAPAAPQEDGVGQVLPGGGGSAVTGSGAGSASTAPIASTGVAAAPTAGEATGAAPWVPAPPTPVAAGSPALEPASGSTPTSTLLVAVAGACAAGAALLVLRRLRRVRLR
;
A
#
# COMPACT_ATOMS: atom_id res chain seq x y z
N MET A 1 -73.22 -69.95 25.18
CA MET A 1 -71.94 -70.45 25.73
C MET A 1 -71.54 -71.66 24.91
N GLN A 2 -70.97 -71.50 23.72
CA GLN A 2 -70.60 -72.62 22.84
C GLN A 2 -70.22 -72.09 21.46
N GLU A 3 -69.27 -72.79 20.83
CA GLU A 3 -69.27 -73.30 19.44
C GLU A 3 -69.53 -72.40 18.22
N GLY A 4 -68.75 -72.73 17.19
CA GLY A 4 -69.21 -72.87 15.79
C GLY A 4 -69.18 -71.58 14.97
N MET A 5 -69.03 -71.59 13.64
CA MET A 5 -68.87 -72.63 12.63
C MET A 5 -68.55 -71.87 11.33
N SER A 6 -67.77 -72.48 10.42
CA SER A 6 -67.68 -72.14 8.99
C SER A 6 -69.07 -72.20 8.28
N PRO A 7 -69.31 -71.84 6.98
CA PRO A 7 -68.36 -71.89 5.84
C PRO A 7 -68.54 -70.88 4.64
N ALA A 8 -67.52 -70.90 3.75
CA ALA A 8 -67.53 -70.97 2.26
C ALA A 8 -68.07 -69.88 1.27
N ARG A 9 -67.15 -69.61 0.31
CA ARG A 9 -67.24 -69.59 -1.18
C ARG A 9 -67.33 -68.26 -1.97
N ALA A 10 -66.42 -68.18 -2.96
CA ALA A 10 -66.08 -67.15 -3.98
C ALA A 10 -67.14 -67.02 -5.12
N PRO A 11 -66.97 -66.25 -6.26
CA PRO A 11 -65.75 -65.62 -6.84
C PRO A 11 -65.85 -64.28 -7.66
N ARG A 12 -64.66 -63.74 -8.00
CA ARG A 12 -64.15 -63.09 -9.27
C ARG A 12 -64.73 -61.79 -9.92
N ARG A 13 -63.80 -60.82 -10.08
CA ARG A 13 -63.32 -60.08 -11.31
C ARG A 13 -63.70 -58.59 -11.62
N THR A 14 -62.61 -57.79 -11.74
CA THR A 14 -62.21 -56.77 -12.76
C THR A 14 -62.66 -55.28 -12.74
N SER A 15 -61.65 -54.41 -12.51
CA SER A 15 -61.15 -53.23 -13.27
C SER A 15 -61.95 -51.91 -13.49
N ALA A 16 -61.41 -50.83 -12.88
CA ALA A 16 -60.79 -49.63 -13.48
C ALA A 16 -61.56 -48.45 -14.16
N LEU A 17 -61.15 -47.24 -13.73
CA LEU A 17 -60.87 -45.97 -14.48
C LEU A 17 -62.01 -44.98 -14.87
N ARG A 18 -61.91 -43.71 -14.39
CA ARG A 18 -61.42 -42.51 -15.13
C ARG A 18 -61.56 -41.18 -14.35
N ALA A 19 -60.58 -40.28 -14.57
CA ALA A 19 -60.47 -38.86 -14.16
C ALA A 19 -61.24 -37.93 -15.15
N LEU A 20 -61.39 -36.59 -15.07
CA LEU A 20 -60.68 -35.45 -14.43
C LEU A 20 -61.57 -34.19 -14.65
N VAL A 21 -61.58 -33.18 -13.76
CA VAL A 21 -62.23 -31.86 -14.00
C VAL A 21 -61.37 -30.71 -13.44
N VAL A 22 -61.27 -29.63 -14.23
CA VAL A 22 -60.76 -28.29 -13.88
C VAL A 22 -61.95 -27.34 -13.70
N ALA A 23 -61.90 -26.45 -12.70
CA ALA A 23 -62.83 -25.32 -12.47
C ALA A 23 -61.98 -24.07 -12.17
N GLY A 24 -62.38 -22.82 -12.43
CA GLY A 24 -63.70 -22.24 -12.67
C GLY A 24 -63.77 -20.94 -11.86
N ALA A 25 -64.22 -19.84 -12.47
CA ALA A 25 -64.00 -18.48 -11.99
C ALA A 25 -65.32 -17.71 -11.67
N VAL A 26 -65.19 -16.70 -10.78
CA VAL A 26 -65.91 -15.39 -10.69
C VAL A 26 -67.36 -15.31 -10.13
N ALA A 27 -67.54 -14.41 -9.15
CA ALA A 27 -68.54 -13.30 -9.04
C ALA A 27 -68.67 -12.85 -7.54
N ALA A 28 -68.92 -11.60 -7.08
CA ALA A 28 -69.03 -10.22 -7.61
C ALA A 28 -69.19 -9.20 -6.43
N ALA A 29 -68.91 -7.90 -6.70
CA ALA A 29 -69.51 -6.64 -6.17
C ALA A 29 -69.06 -5.92 -4.85
N THR A 30 -68.23 -4.85 -5.02
CA THR A 30 -68.24 -3.41 -4.55
C THR A 30 -68.66 -2.96 -3.12
N PRO A 31 -68.19 -1.79 -2.56
CA PRO A 31 -67.48 -0.64 -3.18
C PRO A 31 -66.16 -0.20 -2.49
N ALA A 32 -65.42 0.65 -3.21
CA ALA A 32 -64.15 1.25 -2.80
C ALA A 32 -64.32 2.37 -1.77
N ILE A 33 -63.56 2.28 -0.66
CA ILE A 33 -62.96 3.45 -0.02
C ILE A 33 -61.46 3.36 -0.29
N VAL A 34 -60.97 4.34 -1.04
CA VAL A 34 -59.57 4.54 -1.34
C VAL A 34 -58.88 5.04 -0.06
N LEU A 35 -58.13 4.16 0.60
CA LEU A 35 -56.97 4.55 1.38
C LEU A 35 -55.76 4.07 0.59
N THR A 36 -55.25 4.95 -0.27
CA THR A 36 -53.89 4.83 -0.80
C THR A 36 -52.94 4.98 0.38
N ALA A 37 -52.63 3.88 1.05
CA ALA A 37 -51.29 3.76 1.59
C ALA A 37 -50.35 3.77 0.37
N PRO A 38 -49.34 4.66 0.29
CA PRO A 38 -48.26 4.41 -0.63
C PRO A 38 -47.69 3.08 -0.18
N GLY A 39 -47.92 2.03 -0.97
CA GLY A 39 -47.05 0.87 -0.94
C GLY A 39 -45.69 1.43 -1.29
N VAL A 40 -44.93 1.78 -0.25
CA VAL A 40 -43.48 1.88 -0.36
C VAL A 40 -43.14 0.47 -0.83
N ALA A 41 -42.82 0.34 -2.11
CA ALA A 41 -41.98 -0.74 -2.54
C ALA A 41 -40.72 -0.53 -1.70
N ALA A 42 -40.66 -1.20 -0.54
CA ALA A 42 -39.40 -1.46 0.09
C ALA A 42 -38.64 -2.18 -1.02
N ALA A 43 -37.69 -1.46 -1.64
CA ALA A 43 -36.65 -2.10 -2.39
C ALA A 43 -36.19 -3.21 -1.46
N GLN A 44 -36.36 -4.45 -1.91
CA GLN A 44 -35.91 -5.60 -1.16
C GLN A 44 -34.40 -5.40 -1.12
N GLU A 45 -33.91 -4.87 0.01
CA GLU A 45 -32.49 -4.67 0.28
C GLU A 45 -31.81 -5.98 -0.16
N PRO A 46 -30.78 -5.92 -1.01
CA PRO A 46 -30.12 -7.12 -1.49
C PRO A 46 -29.80 -7.97 -0.27
N SER A 47 -30.26 -9.24 -0.28
CA SER A 47 -30.10 -10.15 0.85
C SER A 47 -28.62 -10.44 1.05
N GLY A 48 -27.95 -9.57 1.81
CA GLY A 48 -26.54 -9.69 2.12
C GLY A 48 -26.32 -10.59 3.32
N THR A 49 -25.14 -11.18 3.38
CA THR A 49 -24.67 -11.96 4.52
C THR A 49 -23.85 -11.05 5.42
N SER A 50 -24.11 -11.06 6.73
CA SER A 50 -23.27 -10.33 7.68
C SER A 50 -22.00 -11.14 7.95
N VAL A 51 -20.85 -10.47 7.83
CA VAL A 51 -19.51 -11.02 8.06
C VAL A 51 -18.84 -10.14 9.11
N VAL A 52 -18.42 -10.74 10.21
CA VAL A 52 -17.69 -10.06 11.29
C VAL A 52 -16.35 -10.75 11.48
N GLY A 53 -15.27 -9.97 11.38
CA GLY A 53 -13.93 -10.53 11.47
C GLY A 53 -12.84 -9.48 11.39
N ARG A 54 -11.59 -9.96 11.33
CA ARG A 54 -10.41 -9.11 11.17
C ARG A 54 -10.21 -8.79 9.70
N LEU A 55 -10.15 -7.51 9.34
CA LEU A 55 -9.69 -7.08 8.03
C LEU A 55 -8.20 -7.40 7.89
N VAL A 56 -7.88 -8.22 6.91
CA VAL A 56 -6.52 -8.48 6.46
C VAL A 56 -6.35 -7.83 5.10
N GLN A 57 -5.26 -7.10 4.95
CA GLN A 57 -4.82 -6.54 3.69
C GLN A 57 -3.46 -7.12 3.36
N ALA A 58 -3.21 -7.44 2.10
CA ALA A 58 -1.93 -7.99 1.66
C ALA A 58 -1.51 -7.46 0.29
N TRP A 59 -0.21 -7.44 0.06
CA TRP A 59 0.40 -6.89 -1.14
C TRP A 59 0.92 -7.97 -2.08
N PRO A 60 0.30 -8.18 -3.26
CA PRO A 60 0.84 -9.08 -4.26
C PRO A 60 1.99 -8.40 -5.02
N GLU A 61 3.17 -8.97 -4.94
CA GLU A 61 4.37 -8.45 -5.60
C GLU A 61 4.52 -8.99 -7.03
N LYS A 62 5.08 -8.17 -7.93
CA LYS A 62 5.49 -8.56 -9.29
C LYS A 62 6.96 -9.01 -9.27
N ALA A 63 7.38 -9.78 -10.28
CA ALA A 63 8.77 -10.20 -10.34
C ALA A 63 9.70 -9.02 -10.70
N PRO A 64 10.97 -9.03 -10.27
CA PRO A 64 11.92 -7.97 -10.62
C PRO A 64 12.02 -7.79 -12.14
N GLY A 65 11.81 -6.56 -12.62
CA GLY A 65 11.84 -6.23 -14.05
C GLY A 65 10.52 -6.40 -14.81
N GLU A 66 9.45 -6.88 -14.17
CA GLU A 66 8.07 -6.85 -14.69
C GLU A 66 7.29 -5.60 -14.21
N GLU A 67 7.97 -4.69 -13.55
CA GLU A 67 7.50 -3.38 -13.15
C GLU A 67 7.53 -2.46 -14.38
N ASP A 68 6.56 -2.61 -15.28
CA ASP A 68 6.44 -1.70 -16.41
C ASP A 68 6.28 -0.26 -15.89
N ALA A 69 7.02 0.69 -16.46
CA ALA A 69 6.88 2.13 -16.16
C ALA A 69 5.44 2.66 -16.41
N HIS A 70 4.62 1.89 -17.12
CA HIS A 70 3.21 2.15 -17.41
C HIS A 70 2.21 1.41 -16.51
N ALA A 71 2.64 0.42 -15.72
CA ALA A 71 1.75 -0.37 -14.90
C ALA A 71 1.48 0.35 -13.57
N GLU A 72 0.20 0.42 -13.19
CA GLU A 72 -0.16 0.69 -11.81
C GLU A 72 0.43 -0.43 -10.92
N ALA A 73 0.78 -0.08 -9.68
CA ALA A 73 1.16 -1.09 -8.69
C ALA A 73 0.03 -2.12 -8.63
N ALA A 74 0.36 -3.41 -8.54
CA ALA A 74 -0.67 -4.45 -8.37
C ALA A 74 -1.59 -4.06 -7.21
N ALA A 75 -2.91 -3.98 -7.40
CA ALA A 75 -3.77 -3.51 -6.33
C ALA A 75 -3.67 -4.41 -5.09
N PRO A 76 -3.73 -3.82 -3.90
CA PRO A 76 -3.74 -4.61 -2.69
C PRO A 76 -4.95 -5.53 -2.63
N LEU A 77 -4.78 -6.65 -1.95
CA LEU A 77 -5.83 -7.65 -1.72
C LEU A 77 -6.41 -7.48 -0.32
N SER A 78 -7.72 -7.67 -0.19
CA SER A 78 -8.41 -7.60 1.11
C SER A 78 -9.29 -8.82 1.36
N TRP A 79 -9.30 -9.29 2.60
CA TRP A 79 -10.25 -10.27 3.09
C TRP A 79 -10.61 -10.04 4.55
N VAL A 80 -11.78 -10.52 4.95
CA VAL A 80 -12.21 -10.56 6.34
C VAL A 80 -12.02 -11.97 6.88
N GLU A 81 -11.10 -12.10 7.83
CA GLU A 81 -10.80 -13.36 8.52
C GLU A 81 -11.79 -13.56 9.67
N THR A 82 -12.62 -14.61 9.55
CA THR A 82 -13.66 -14.98 10.52
C THR A 82 -13.33 -16.31 11.22
N THR A 83 -14.17 -16.73 12.17
CA THR A 83 -14.04 -18.06 12.78
C THR A 83 -14.30 -19.21 11.82
N ASP A 84 -15.03 -18.95 10.73
CA ASP A 84 -15.50 -19.96 9.78
C ASP A 84 -14.68 -19.95 8.48
N GLY A 85 -13.68 -19.07 8.37
CA GLY A 85 -12.82 -18.91 7.20
C GLY A 85 -12.65 -17.45 6.79
N SER A 86 -11.95 -17.24 5.67
CA SER A 86 -11.72 -15.91 5.10
C SER A 86 -12.73 -15.60 4.00
N VAL A 87 -13.20 -14.35 3.96
CA VAL A 87 -14.08 -13.83 2.90
C VAL A 87 -13.35 -12.73 2.15
N ARG A 88 -13.00 -12.98 0.90
CA ARG A 88 -12.37 -11.97 0.03
C ARG A 88 -13.35 -10.85 -0.29
N VAL A 89 -12.89 -9.61 -0.26
CA VAL A 89 -13.68 -8.41 -0.53
C VAL A 89 -12.87 -7.43 -1.39
N PRO A 90 -13.50 -6.64 -2.28
CA PRO A 90 -12.79 -5.63 -3.05
C PRO A 90 -12.11 -4.62 -2.11
N THR A 91 -10.84 -4.30 -2.36
CA THR A 91 -10.06 -3.43 -1.46
C THR A 91 -10.53 -1.98 -1.53
N GLU A 92 -10.98 -1.53 -2.70
CA GLU A 92 -11.51 -0.18 -2.92
C GLU A 92 -12.77 0.10 -2.09
N ASP A 93 -13.55 -0.93 -1.78
CA ASP A 93 -14.75 -0.83 -0.95
C ASP A 93 -14.41 -0.56 0.55
N LEU A 94 -13.14 -0.73 0.92
CA LEU A 94 -12.63 -0.57 2.29
C LEU A 94 -11.61 0.56 2.44
N ALA A 95 -11.63 1.53 1.52
CA ALA A 95 -10.76 2.70 1.57
C ALA A 95 -10.83 3.41 2.94
N GLY A 96 -9.67 3.61 3.57
CA GLY A 96 -9.55 4.27 4.87
C GLY A 96 -9.81 3.38 6.10
N VAL A 97 -10.18 2.11 5.92
CA VAL A 97 -10.23 1.14 7.03
C VAL A 97 -8.82 0.62 7.31
N PRO A 98 -8.29 0.74 8.55
CA PRO A 98 -6.94 0.31 8.83
C PRO A 98 -6.80 -1.21 8.84
N ALA A 99 -5.68 -1.72 8.31
CA ALA A 99 -5.33 -3.13 8.37
C ALA A 99 -5.38 -3.67 9.81
N GLY A 100 -5.89 -4.89 9.96
CA GLY A 100 -6.08 -5.55 11.25
C GLY A 100 -7.32 -5.09 12.03
N ALA A 101 -8.07 -4.08 11.57
CA ALA A 101 -9.31 -3.66 12.22
C ALA A 101 -10.31 -4.83 12.29
N THR A 102 -11.10 -4.89 13.36
CA THR A 102 -12.30 -5.72 13.37
C THR A 102 -13.41 -4.97 12.65
N VAL A 103 -13.96 -5.58 11.60
CA VAL A 103 -15.00 -5.00 10.75
C VAL A 103 -16.24 -5.86 10.78
N GLU A 104 -17.39 -5.21 10.71
CA GLU A 104 -18.70 -5.81 10.43
C GLU A 104 -19.15 -5.36 9.05
N LEU A 105 -19.18 -6.28 8.09
CA LEU A 105 -19.59 -6.01 6.72
C LEU A 105 -20.90 -6.75 6.41
N THR A 106 -21.70 -6.17 5.52
CA THR A 106 -22.74 -6.92 4.81
C THR A 106 -22.25 -7.14 3.40
N VAL A 107 -22.05 -8.39 3.02
CA VAL A 107 -21.50 -8.78 1.70
C VAL A 107 -22.58 -9.40 0.82
N GLY A 108 -22.44 -9.21 -0.49
CA GLY A 108 -23.40 -9.62 -1.51
C GLY A 108 -22.89 -10.75 -2.39
N ALA A 109 -23.26 -10.69 -3.67
CA ALA A 109 -22.83 -11.66 -4.67
C ALA A 109 -21.33 -11.52 -5.02
N ASP A 110 -20.77 -12.58 -5.58
CA ASP A 110 -19.41 -12.62 -6.11
C ASP A 110 -19.19 -11.57 -7.20
N VAL A 111 -17.99 -11.02 -7.20
CA VAL A 111 -17.47 -10.05 -8.17
C VAL A 111 -16.07 -10.45 -8.61
N HIS A 112 -15.77 -10.17 -9.88
CA HIS A 112 -14.42 -10.27 -10.42
C HIS A 112 -13.76 -8.90 -10.25
N ASP A 113 -13.00 -8.74 -9.18
CA ASP A 113 -12.19 -7.56 -8.92
C ASP A 113 -10.82 -7.68 -9.62
N GLU A 114 -9.96 -6.68 -9.41
CA GLU A 114 -8.62 -6.66 -9.99
C GLU A 114 -7.83 -7.93 -9.66
N GLY A 115 -7.79 -8.38 -8.40
CA GLY A 115 -7.02 -9.58 -8.08
C GLY A 115 -7.61 -10.88 -8.67
N THR A 116 -8.90 -10.93 -9.03
CA THR A 116 -9.38 -12.06 -9.84
C THR A 116 -8.91 -11.96 -11.29
N VAL A 117 -8.91 -10.76 -11.86
CA VAL A 117 -8.57 -10.54 -13.28
C VAL A 117 -7.06 -10.60 -13.52
N GLU A 118 -6.28 -9.92 -12.69
CA GLU A 118 -4.84 -9.76 -12.83
C GLU A 118 -4.05 -10.87 -12.14
N HIS A 119 -4.51 -11.31 -10.96
CA HIS A 119 -3.80 -12.32 -10.17
C HIS A 119 -4.41 -13.71 -10.25
N GLY A 120 -5.60 -13.88 -10.85
CA GLY A 120 -6.23 -15.20 -10.98
C GLY A 120 -6.72 -15.80 -9.65
N LEU A 121 -7.00 -14.94 -8.67
CA LEU A 121 -7.53 -15.33 -7.36
C LEU A 121 -9.02 -15.68 -7.43
N GLU A 122 -9.50 -16.40 -6.41
CA GLU A 122 -10.93 -16.66 -6.25
C GLU A 122 -11.77 -15.37 -6.19
N PRO A 123 -13.03 -15.36 -6.67
CA PRO A 123 -13.87 -14.15 -6.68
C PRO A 123 -14.01 -13.49 -5.31
N ALA A 124 -14.05 -12.15 -5.29
CA ALA A 124 -14.36 -11.38 -4.10
C ALA A 124 -15.88 -11.26 -3.91
N GLN A 125 -16.35 -10.99 -2.69
CA GLN A 125 -17.76 -10.69 -2.42
C GLN A 125 -17.96 -9.18 -2.29
N ARG A 126 -18.91 -8.62 -3.06
CA ARG A 126 -19.20 -7.17 -3.03
C ARG A 126 -19.56 -6.71 -1.63
N VAL A 127 -18.95 -5.62 -1.16
CA VAL A 127 -19.39 -4.97 0.09
C VAL A 127 -20.65 -4.15 -0.19
N LEU A 128 -21.76 -4.50 0.47
CA LEU A 128 -23.03 -3.78 0.36
C LEU A 128 -23.13 -2.65 1.38
N SER A 129 -22.58 -2.87 2.58
CA SER A 129 -22.48 -1.85 3.62
C SER A 129 -21.42 -2.19 4.66
N THR A 130 -20.73 -1.17 5.16
CA THR A 130 -19.80 -1.26 6.30
C THR A 130 -20.51 -0.81 7.57
N GLY A 131 -20.59 -1.71 8.56
CA GLY A 131 -21.14 -1.47 9.88
C GLY A 131 -20.08 -0.95 10.84
N SER A 132 -19.85 -1.67 11.94
CA SER A 132 -18.85 -1.29 12.93
C SER A 132 -17.41 -1.51 12.45
N VAL A 133 -16.52 -0.57 12.77
CA VAL A 133 -15.08 -0.66 12.53
C VAL A 133 -14.36 -0.36 13.84
N THR A 134 -13.58 -1.33 14.34
CA THR A 134 -12.77 -1.19 15.54
C THR A 134 -11.30 -1.36 15.16
N PRO A 135 -10.47 -0.31 15.24
CA PRO A 135 -9.05 -0.40 14.88
C PRO A 135 -8.30 -1.48 15.67
N ALA A 136 -7.33 -2.13 15.02
CA ALA A 136 -6.42 -3.03 15.71
C ALA A 136 -5.68 -2.30 16.82
N ARG A 137 -5.57 -2.92 18.00
CA ARG A 137 -4.66 -2.43 19.02
C ARG A 137 -3.25 -2.90 18.68
N THR A 138 -2.34 -1.95 18.47
CA THR A 138 -0.91 -2.27 18.35
C THR A 138 -0.43 -2.89 19.66
N ALA A 139 0.12 -4.10 19.57
CA ALA A 139 0.73 -4.74 20.71
C ALA A 139 1.97 -3.93 21.16
N THR A 140 2.30 -3.97 22.44
CA THR A 140 3.55 -3.37 22.91
C THR A 140 4.69 -4.31 22.54
N ALA A 141 5.76 -3.78 21.93
CA ALA A 141 6.95 -4.55 21.62
C ALA A 141 7.52 -5.20 22.90
N VAL A 142 7.65 -6.52 22.90
CA VAL A 142 8.28 -7.25 24.00
C VAL A 142 9.78 -7.23 23.78
N ARG A 143 10.55 -6.61 24.70
CA ARG A 143 12.02 -6.68 24.65
C ARG A 143 12.49 -8.11 24.92
N ARG A 144 12.87 -8.79 23.84
CA ARG A 144 13.49 -10.12 23.82
C ARG A 144 14.79 -10.01 23.01
N PRO A 145 15.67 -11.04 23.03
CA PRO A 145 16.79 -11.12 22.10
C PRO A 145 16.33 -10.96 20.64
N VAL A 146 15.15 -11.50 20.32
CA VAL A 146 14.45 -11.35 19.03
C VAL A 146 13.05 -10.80 19.32
N THR A 147 12.68 -9.65 18.74
CA THR A 147 11.34 -9.05 18.88
C THR A 147 10.35 -9.64 17.88
N ASN A 148 10.84 -10.07 16.71
CA ASN A 148 10.06 -10.59 15.60
C ASN A 148 10.61 -11.96 15.18
N GLN A 149 9.88 -13.00 15.56
CA GLN A 149 10.23 -14.40 15.36
C GLN A 149 9.64 -14.92 14.05
N VAL A 150 10.47 -15.48 13.18
CA VAL A 150 10.05 -16.04 11.89
C VAL A 150 10.02 -17.57 11.98
N THR A 151 8.89 -18.17 11.60
CA THR A 151 8.80 -19.60 11.31
C THR A 151 8.88 -19.77 9.79
N VAL A 152 9.96 -20.41 9.32
CA VAL A 152 10.22 -20.62 7.88
C VAL A 152 9.70 -21.99 7.45
N VAL A 153 8.93 -22.05 6.37
CA VAL A 153 8.42 -23.32 5.83
C VAL A 153 8.63 -23.36 4.33
N LEU A 154 9.25 -24.43 3.82
CA LEU A 154 9.29 -24.66 2.37
C LEU A 154 7.98 -25.32 1.93
N VAL A 155 7.29 -24.76 0.93
CA VAL A 155 5.96 -25.21 0.53
C VAL A 155 5.91 -25.44 -0.97
N ALA A 156 5.51 -26.64 -1.37
CA ALA A 156 5.11 -26.94 -2.74
C ALA A 156 3.57 -26.94 -2.82
N PRO A 157 2.94 -25.85 -3.30
CA PRO A 157 1.50 -25.78 -3.43
C PRO A 157 0.93 -26.80 -4.40
N ALA A 158 -0.39 -26.97 -4.39
CA ALA A 158 -1.06 -27.85 -5.33
C ALA A 158 -0.66 -27.57 -6.78
N GLY A 159 -0.33 -28.63 -7.52
CA GLY A 159 0.16 -28.51 -8.91
C GLY A 159 1.66 -28.31 -9.06
N THR A 160 2.43 -28.22 -7.97
CA THR A 160 3.89 -28.06 -7.99
C THR A 160 4.63 -29.20 -7.28
N THR A 161 5.97 -29.19 -7.35
CA THR A 161 6.83 -30.17 -6.69
C THR A 161 7.98 -29.48 -5.96
N PRO A 162 8.44 -30.00 -4.81
CA PRO A 162 9.61 -29.46 -4.10
C PRO A 162 10.84 -29.21 -4.99
N ASP A 163 11.52 -28.09 -4.77
CA ASP A 163 12.72 -27.77 -5.54
C ASP A 163 13.90 -28.59 -5.01
N PRO A 164 14.63 -29.31 -5.88
CA PRO A 164 15.76 -30.11 -5.45
C PRO A 164 16.91 -29.20 -5.02
N GLY A 165 17.42 -29.41 -3.81
CA GLY A 165 18.61 -28.73 -3.30
C GLY A 165 18.34 -27.45 -2.51
N VAL A 166 17.11 -26.95 -2.46
CA VAL A 166 16.71 -25.87 -1.54
C VAL A 166 16.35 -26.47 -0.19
N THR A 167 16.97 -25.95 0.89
CA THR A 167 16.70 -26.38 2.26
C THR A 167 16.17 -25.23 3.11
N ALA A 168 15.43 -25.58 4.18
CA ALA A 168 14.92 -24.57 5.12
C ALA A 168 16.06 -23.81 5.81
N ALA A 169 17.25 -24.43 5.92
CA ALA A 169 18.44 -23.80 6.46
C ALA A 169 18.99 -22.69 5.55
N ASP A 170 18.88 -22.84 4.22
CA ASP A 170 19.33 -21.81 3.28
C ASP A 170 18.48 -20.54 3.42
N VAL A 171 17.15 -20.71 3.49
CA VAL A 171 16.22 -19.60 3.72
C VAL A 171 16.41 -19.00 5.11
N ALA A 172 16.55 -19.84 6.15
CA ALA A 172 16.78 -19.37 7.51
C ALA A 172 18.08 -18.56 7.64
N ALA A 173 19.15 -18.95 6.95
CA ALA A 173 20.41 -18.23 6.96
C ALA A 173 20.30 -16.81 6.37
N VAL A 174 19.44 -16.62 5.37
CA VAL A 174 19.16 -15.28 4.82
C VAL A 174 18.33 -14.43 5.81
N VAL A 175 17.35 -15.04 6.48
CA VAL A 175 16.56 -14.37 7.52
C VAL A 175 17.41 -13.95 8.71
N ASP A 176 18.22 -14.86 9.25
CA ASP A 176 19.08 -14.63 10.43
C ASP A 176 20.34 -13.80 10.13
N GLY A 177 20.71 -13.65 8.86
CA GLY A 177 21.84 -12.85 8.43
C GLY A 177 21.41 -11.49 7.89
N PRO A 178 21.46 -11.26 6.56
CA PRO A 178 21.28 -9.94 5.98
C PRO A 178 19.93 -9.28 6.29
N VAL A 179 18.84 -10.05 6.44
CA VAL A 179 17.52 -9.49 6.78
C VAL A 179 17.47 -9.02 8.24
N ALA A 180 17.97 -9.85 9.17
CA ALA A 180 18.06 -9.48 10.58
C ALA A 180 18.99 -8.28 10.80
N ASP A 181 20.15 -8.26 10.13
CA ASP A 181 21.11 -7.16 10.17
C ASP A 181 20.48 -5.85 9.67
N PHE A 182 19.78 -5.91 8.54
CA PHE A 182 19.08 -4.74 7.97
C PHE A 182 18.07 -4.16 8.97
N TRP A 183 17.13 -4.97 9.46
CA TRP A 183 16.09 -4.47 10.37
C TRP A 183 16.65 -3.97 11.69
N ALA A 184 17.66 -4.64 12.26
CA ALA A 184 18.31 -4.19 13.48
C ALA A 184 19.05 -2.85 13.27
N GLU A 185 19.75 -2.69 12.15
CA GLU A 185 20.47 -1.45 11.81
C GLU A 185 19.51 -0.28 11.59
N GLN A 186 18.50 -0.47 10.73
CA GLN A 186 17.58 0.60 10.33
C GLN A 186 16.72 1.10 11.47
N THR A 187 16.40 0.22 12.43
CA THR A 187 15.50 0.54 13.54
C THR A 187 16.22 0.84 14.85
N GLY A 188 17.56 0.84 14.85
CA GLY A 188 18.35 1.01 16.07
C GLY A 188 17.97 -0.01 17.13
N ASP A 189 17.93 -1.29 16.74
CA ASP A 189 17.58 -2.44 17.59
C ASP A 189 16.12 -2.50 18.11
N ALA A 190 15.23 -1.62 17.65
CA ALA A 190 13.81 -1.67 18.02
C ALA A 190 13.09 -2.88 17.39
N VAL A 191 13.49 -3.27 16.18
CA VAL A 191 13.07 -4.48 15.47
C VAL A 191 14.29 -5.40 15.37
N ARG A 192 14.20 -6.57 16.02
CA ARG A 192 15.18 -7.65 15.87
C ARG A 192 14.47 -8.88 15.32
N VAL A 193 14.78 -9.20 14.07
CA VAL A 193 14.26 -10.38 13.37
C VAL A 193 15.13 -11.59 13.69
N GLY A 194 14.52 -12.78 13.77
CA GLY A 194 15.27 -14.03 13.88
C GLY A 194 14.37 -15.25 13.72
N VAL A 195 14.94 -16.33 13.20
CA VAL A 195 14.23 -17.59 12.98
C VAL A 195 14.00 -18.28 14.31
N ALA A 196 12.74 -18.60 14.61
CA ALA A 196 12.36 -19.35 15.79
C ALA A 196 12.19 -20.85 15.50
N ASP A 197 11.79 -21.19 14.28
CA ASP A 197 11.63 -22.57 13.82
C ASP A 197 11.72 -22.64 12.30
N SER A 198 12.10 -23.79 11.76
CA SER A 198 12.12 -24.02 10.31
C SER A 198 11.73 -25.45 9.93
N ALA A 199 10.96 -25.57 8.86
CA ALA A 199 10.48 -26.83 8.33
C ALA A 199 10.84 -26.97 6.85
N GLY A 200 11.28 -28.18 6.47
CA GLY A 200 11.52 -28.53 5.07
C GLY A 200 10.22 -28.63 4.26
N TRP A 201 10.33 -29.14 3.04
CA TRP A 201 9.23 -29.20 2.08
C TRP A 201 7.99 -29.90 2.60
N ILE A 202 6.88 -29.17 2.66
CA ILE A 202 5.53 -29.69 2.78
C ILE A 202 4.78 -29.52 1.45
N ARG A 203 3.71 -30.30 1.29
CA ARG A 203 2.76 -30.13 0.19
C ARG A 203 1.43 -29.68 0.76
N THR A 204 0.80 -28.71 0.12
CA THR A 204 -0.55 -28.25 0.45
C THR A 204 -1.54 -28.70 -0.62
N ALA A 205 -2.80 -28.87 -0.22
CA ALA A 205 -3.93 -29.05 -1.13
C ALA A 205 -4.39 -27.70 -1.71
N ALA A 206 -4.23 -26.61 -0.96
CA ALA A 206 -4.38 -25.26 -1.47
C ALA A 206 -3.28 -24.89 -2.48
N GLY A 207 -3.69 -24.16 -3.52
CA GLY A 207 -2.82 -23.44 -4.46
C GLY A 207 -2.84 -21.93 -4.17
N CYS A 208 -2.09 -21.13 -4.93
CA CYS A 208 -1.98 -19.69 -4.66
C CYS A 208 -3.26 -18.89 -4.96
N ALA A 209 -4.25 -19.46 -5.65
CA ALA A 209 -5.54 -18.81 -5.89
C ALA A 209 -6.32 -18.54 -4.57
N ASP A 210 -6.00 -19.30 -3.51
CA ASP A 210 -6.44 -19.07 -2.14
C ASP A 210 -5.22 -18.99 -1.19
N PRO A 211 -4.60 -17.80 -1.07
CA PRO A 211 -3.42 -17.62 -0.23
C PRO A 211 -3.70 -17.83 1.26
N THR A 212 -4.95 -17.62 1.72
CA THR A 212 -5.29 -17.84 3.13
C THR A 212 -5.28 -19.33 3.44
N ALA A 213 -5.93 -20.17 2.62
CA ALA A 213 -5.90 -21.61 2.81
C ALA A 213 -4.47 -22.16 2.70
N LEU A 214 -3.65 -21.62 1.78
CA LEU A 214 -2.24 -21.98 1.65
C LEU A 214 -1.47 -21.74 2.96
N TRP A 215 -1.58 -20.54 3.55
CA TRP A 215 -0.93 -20.25 4.82
C TRP A 215 -1.50 -21.07 5.97
N ASP A 216 -2.81 -21.28 6.04
CA ASP A 216 -3.46 -21.99 7.13
C ASP A 216 -3.10 -23.48 7.15
N GLU A 217 -3.03 -24.11 5.98
CA GLU A 217 -2.54 -25.48 5.84
C GLU A 217 -1.07 -25.61 6.28
N ALA A 218 -0.22 -24.67 5.84
CA ALA A 218 1.18 -24.65 6.25
C ALA A 218 1.35 -24.42 7.75
N ALA A 219 0.60 -23.46 8.31
CA ALA A 219 0.59 -23.17 9.73
C ALA A 219 0.17 -24.39 10.56
N ALA A 220 -0.89 -25.08 10.13
CA ALA A 220 -1.37 -26.30 10.78
C ALA A 220 -0.34 -27.42 10.73
N ALA A 221 0.33 -27.61 9.58
CA ALA A 221 1.33 -28.66 9.38
C ALA A 221 2.54 -28.52 10.32
N VAL A 222 2.98 -27.29 10.59
CA VAL A 222 4.14 -27.01 11.47
C VAL A 222 3.75 -26.59 12.89
N GLY A 223 2.45 -26.51 13.19
CA GLY A 223 1.95 -26.08 14.50
C GLY A 223 2.20 -24.60 14.81
N PHE A 224 2.36 -23.76 13.79
CA PHE A 224 2.49 -22.31 13.96
C PHE A 224 1.25 -21.74 14.65
N ARG A 225 1.46 -20.73 15.51
CA ARG A 225 0.37 -19.99 16.15
C ARG A 225 0.60 -18.50 15.94
N PRO A 226 -0.32 -17.77 15.29
CA PRO A 226 -0.17 -16.34 15.09
C PRO A 226 -0.14 -15.61 16.44
N GLY A 227 0.48 -14.43 16.45
CA GLY A 227 0.55 -13.58 17.62
C GLY A 227 1.58 -12.46 17.46
N PRO A 228 1.65 -11.54 18.44
CA PRO A 228 2.54 -10.40 18.36
C PRO A 228 4.00 -10.81 18.09
N GLY A 229 4.59 -10.23 17.05
CA GLY A 229 5.95 -10.49 16.60
C GLY A 229 6.20 -11.94 16.20
N ARG A 230 5.17 -12.67 15.74
CA ARG A 230 5.31 -14.02 15.17
C ARG A 230 4.93 -13.99 13.71
N HIS A 231 5.88 -14.35 12.85
CA HIS A 231 5.73 -14.33 11.40
C HIS A 231 5.76 -15.76 10.86
N LEU A 232 4.84 -16.08 9.98
CA LEU A 232 4.89 -17.31 9.17
C LEU A 232 5.37 -16.95 7.77
N MET A 233 6.55 -17.43 7.41
CA MET A 233 7.14 -17.20 6.10
C MET A 233 7.16 -18.50 5.30
N LEU A 234 6.47 -18.51 4.16
CA LEU A 234 6.56 -19.62 3.21
C LEU A 234 7.57 -19.29 2.11
N HIS A 235 8.48 -20.21 1.84
CA HIS A 235 9.24 -20.20 0.58
C HIS A 235 8.55 -21.17 -0.37
N LEU A 236 8.01 -20.63 -1.47
CA LEU A 236 7.26 -21.43 -2.44
C LEU A 236 8.21 -22.07 -3.45
N SER A 237 7.85 -23.27 -3.92
CA SER A 237 8.54 -23.90 -5.06
C SER A 237 8.61 -22.98 -6.27
N SER A 238 9.75 -22.99 -6.97
CA SER A 238 9.94 -22.28 -8.22
C SER A 238 8.94 -22.70 -9.30
N GLY A 239 8.34 -23.89 -9.18
CA GLY A 239 7.24 -24.35 -10.04
C GLY A 239 5.94 -23.52 -9.91
N THR A 240 5.88 -22.59 -8.95
CA THR A 240 4.79 -21.61 -8.82
C THR A 240 4.92 -20.43 -9.78
N ALA A 241 6.07 -20.22 -10.43
CA ALA A 241 6.26 -19.15 -11.41
C ALA A 241 5.25 -19.22 -12.57
N ASP A 242 4.88 -20.44 -12.97
CA ASP A 242 3.94 -20.70 -14.07
C ASP A 242 2.48 -20.92 -13.61
N GLN A 243 2.21 -20.80 -12.30
CA GLN A 243 0.87 -21.06 -11.75
C GLN A 243 0.03 -19.78 -11.67
N PRO A 244 -1.24 -19.81 -12.09
CA PRO A 244 -2.16 -18.70 -11.82
C PRO A 244 -2.37 -18.54 -10.31
N GLY A 245 -2.63 -17.33 -9.84
CA GLY A 245 -2.77 -17.06 -8.41
C GLY A 245 -1.45 -16.76 -7.70
N CYS A 246 -0.30 -17.15 -8.25
CA CYS A 246 0.98 -17.01 -7.55
C CYS A 246 1.69 -15.71 -7.93
N SER A 247 1.55 -14.69 -7.09
CA SER A 247 2.40 -13.49 -7.15
C SER A 247 3.86 -13.84 -6.83
N TYR A 248 4.78 -12.91 -7.10
CA TYR A 248 6.20 -13.09 -6.82
C TYR A 248 6.51 -13.23 -5.33
N ALA A 249 5.85 -12.40 -4.55
CA ALA A 249 5.75 -12.47 -3.11
C ALA A 249 4.39 -11.94 -2.67
N LEU A 250 4.00 -12.21 -1.44
CA LEU A 250 2.77 -11.71 -0.84
C LEU A 250 2.96 -11.62 0.66
N ALA A 251 2.63 -10.48 1.25
CA ALA A 251 2.66 -10.31 2.69
C ALA A 251 1.44 -9.56 3.22
N GLU A 252 0.99 -9.97 4.41
CA GLU A 252 0.01 -9.22 5.19
C GLU A 252 0.58 -7.89 5.68
N VAL A 253 -0.25 -6.84 5.64
CA VAL A 253 0.06 -5.55 6.24
C VAL A 253 -0.33 -5.57 7.72
N GLY A 254 0.67 -5.42 8.59
CA GLY A 254 0.49 -5.35 10.03
C GLY A 254 -0.08 -4.00 10.50
N ALA A 255 -0.53 -3.96 11.76
CA ALA A 255 -0.96 -2.72 12.41
C ALA A 255 0.22 -1.95 13.06
N GLY A 256 1.46 -2.40 12.85
CA GLY A 256 2.67 -1.83 13.46
C GLY A 256 3.77 -2.88 13.74
N PRO A 257 4.92 -2.43 14.28
CA PRO A 257 6.19 -3.18 14.29
C PRO A 257 6.23 -4.46 15.14
N SER A 258 5.16 -4.76 15.87
CA SER A 258 5.05 -5.96 16.71
C SER A 258 3.84 -6.82 16.35
N SER A 259 3.24 -6.62 15.18
CA SER A 259 2.00 -7.32 14.82
C SER A 259 2.21 -8.81 14.63
N GLY A 260 3.34 -9.22 14.04
CA GLY A 260 3.44 -10.53 13.40
C GLY A 260 2.71 -10.53 12.06
N GLY A 261 2.51 -11.71 11.47
CA GLY A 261 1.69 -11.88 10.26
C GLY A 261 2.19 -12.98 9.34
N ARG A 262 1.62 -13.07 8.15
CA ARG A 262 1.93 -14.12 7.16
C ARG A 262 2.56 -13.51 5.91
N LEU A 263 3.51 -14.22 5.32
CA LEU A 263 4.12 -13.87 4.05
C LEU A 263 4.51 -15.13 3.25
N TYR A 264 4.65 -14.99 1.94
CA TYR A 264 5.38 -15.93 1.11
C TYR A 264 6.29 -15.22 0.12
N VAL A 265 7.36 -15.92 -0.28
CA VAL A 265 8.28 -15.49 -1.34
C VAL A 265 8.61 -16.66 -2.26
N ARG A 266 8.91 -16.38 -3.53
CA ARG A 266 9.38 -17.40 -4.49
C ARG A 266 10.91 -17.50 -4.58
N ASP A 267 11.63 -16.46 -4.19
CA ASP A 267 13.10 -16.44 -4.20
C ASP A 267 13.70 -16.22 -2.82
N ILE A 268 14.96 -16.62 -2.66
CA ILE A 268 15.76 -16.42 -1.45
C ILE A 268 16.60 -15.14 -1.58
N LEU A 269 15.93 -14.01 -1.84
CA LEU A 269 16.56 -12.70 -1.97
C LEU A 269 16.38 -11.88 -0.67
N PRO A 270 17.47 -11.40 -0.05
CA PRO A 270 17.38 -10.62 1.19
C PRO A 270 16.49 -9.38 1.07
N SER A 271 16.54 -8.69 -0.07
CA SER A 271 15.71 -7.53 -0.41
C SER A 271 14.22 -7.84 -0.33
N VAL A 272 13.77 -8.86 -1.06
CA VAL A 272 12.37 -9.33 -1.09
C VAL A 272 11.92 -9.70 0.32
N ILE A 273 12.70 -10.52 1.03
CA ILE A 273 12.31 -11.00 2.36
C ILE A 273 12.23 -9.84 3.36
N ALA A 274 13.15 -8.86 3.28
CA ALA A 274 13.10 -7.67 4.11
C ALA A 274 11.86 -6.82 3.78
N HIS A 275 11.54 -6.63 2.49
CA HIS A 275 10.36 -5.92 2.01
C HIS A 275 9.06 -6.54 2.56
N GLU A 276 8.88 -7.85 2.36
CA GLU A 276 7.69 -8.59 2.85
C GLU A 276 7.55 -8.55 4.37
N LEU A 277 8.67 -8.59 5.11
CA LEU A 277 8.63 -8.38 6.55
C LEU A 277 8.24 -6.95 6.91
N GLY A 278 8.65 -5.95 6.12
CA GLY A 278 8.24 -4.55 6.28
C GLY A 278 6.72 -4.37 6.24
N HIS A 279 6.03 -5.10 5.36
CA HIS A 279 4.56 -5.16 5.36
C HIS A 279 4.00 -5.68 6.69
N ASN A 280 4.53 -6.79 7.21
CA ASN A 280 4.10 -7.33 8.50
C ASN A 280 4.38 -6.37 9.68
N LEU A 281 5.35 -5.46 9.52
CA LEU A 281 5.65 -4.39 10.49
C LEU A 281 4.73 -3.16 10.32
N GLY A 282 3.82 -3.18 9.34
CA GLY A 282 2.79 -2.18 9.09
C GLY A 282 3.21 -1.07 8.12
N LEU A 283 4.27 -1.30 7.35
CA LEU A 283 4.64 -0.43 6.25
C LEU A 283 3.87 -0.80 4.98
N SER A 284 3.54 0.19 4.18
CA SER A 284 3.09 -0.01 2.80
C SER A 284 4.15 0.52 1.84
N HIS A 285 3.93 0.40 0.52
CA HIS A 285 4.96 0.72 -0.45
C HIS A 285 5.46 2.16 -0.36
N SER A 286 6.71 2.31 -0.79
CA SER A 286 7.32 3.58 -1.11
C SER A 286 7.24 3.78 -2.63
N SER A 287 6.37 4.70 -3.04
CA SER A 287 6.05 4.98 -4.44
C SER A 287 6.67 6.29 -4.91
N GLY A 288 6.66 6.54 -6.22
CA GLY A 288 7.14 7.79 -6.81
C GLY A 288 6.02 8.57 -7.50
N ARG A 289 6.02 9.89 -7.35
CA ARG A 289 5.07 10.82 -7.96
C ARG A 289 5.81 11.76 -8.91
N GLN A 290 5.40 11.75 -10.18
CA GLN A 290 5.86 12.66 -11.20
C GLN A 290 4.69 13.53 -11.66
N CYS A 291 4.94 14.83 -11.82
CA CYS A 291 3.96 15.79 -12.31
C CYS A 291 4.56 16.55 -13.50
N ASP A 292 3.72 17.02 -14.43
CA ASP A 292 4.17 17.58 -15.70
C ASP A 292 4.85 18.94 -15.50
N GLY A 293 6.20 18.94 -15.46
CA GLY A 293 7.03 20.14 -15.29
C GLY A 293 6.91 20.86 -13.94
N THR A 294 6.26 20.25 -12.95
CA THR A 294 6.15 20.79 -11.57
C THR A 294 6.26 19.67 -10.54
N VAL A 295 6.54 19.98 -9.27
CA VAL A 295 6.80 18.96 -8.23
C VAL A 295 5.52 18.24 -7.78
N GLU A 296 4.40 18.96 -7.66
CA GLU A 296 3.16 18.40 -7.10
C GLU A 296 1.87 18.80 -7.81
N THR A 297 1.93 19.67 -8.81
CA THR A 297 0.74 20.29 -9.40
C THR A 297 0.51 19.89 -10.86
N GLY A 298 -0.73 20.05 -11.34
CA GLY A 298 -1.09 19.73 -12.72
C GLY A 298 -1.39 18.25 -12.94
N SER A 299 -1.09 17.76 -14.14
CA SER A 299 -1.24 16.35 -14.49
C SER A 299 -0.10 15.53 -13.90
N CYS A 300 -0.42 14.48 -13.15
CA CYS A 300 0.57 13.69 -12.43
C CYS A 300 0.29 12.19 -12.53
N ARG A 301 1.34 11.39 -12.36
CA ARG A 301 1.32 9.93 -12.22
C ARG A 301 1.95 9.53 -10.88
N THR A 302 1.32 8.62 -10.17
CA THR A 302 1.99 7.86 -9.10
C THR A 302 2.31 6.48 -9.65
N SER A 303 3.55 6.04 -9.49
CA SER A 303 3.99 4.70 -9.85
C SER A 303 4.39 3.97 -8.57
N GLY A 304 3.78 2.80 -8.36
CA GLY A 304 4.14 1.87 -7.28
C GLY A 304 5.63 1.56 -7.29
N TYR A 305 6.21 1.37 -6.12
CA TYR A 305 7.61 0.94 -5.93
C TYR A 305 8.69 1.88 -6.49
N ARG A 306 8.33 2.99 -7.14
CA ARG A 306 9.30 3.86 -7.84
C ARG A 306 10.28 4.59 -6.89
N ASP A 307 10.11 4.50 -5.59
CA ASP A 307 11.13 4.94 -4.63
C ASP A 307 12.24 3.88 -4.48
N TYR A 308 13.12 3.78 -5.48
CA TYR A 308 14.23 2.82 -5.53
C TYR A 308 15.29 3.00 -4.41
N TYR A 309 15.18 4.05 -3.61
CA TYR A 309 16.06 4.27 -2.46
C TYR A 309 15.63 3.49 -1.22
N ASP A 310 14.37 3.08 -1.13
CA ASP A 310 13.77 2.54 0.09
C ASP A 310 13.50 1.04 -0.02
N VAL A 311 13.62 0.31 1.08
CA VAL A 311 13.32 -1.14 1.13
C VAL A 311 11.88 -1.45 0.75
N MET A 312 10.93 -0.53 0.99
CA MET A 312 9.52 -0.68 0.61
C MET A 312 9.23 -0.16 -0.80
N GLY A 313 10.25 0.29 -1.54
CA GLY A 313 10.18 0.49 -2.99
C GLY A 313 10.73 -0.73 -3.75
N ALA A 314 11.08 -0.55 -5.02
CA ALA A 314 11.62 -1.60 -5.90
C ALA A 314 13.12 -1.80 -5.65
N SER A 315 13.48 -2.30 -4.48
CA SER A 315 14.87 -2.47 -4.04
C SER A 315 15.34 -3.93 -4.16
N TRP A 316 14.97 -4.58 -5.27
CA TRP A 316 15.21 -6.01 -5.50
C TRP A 316 16.70 -6.42 -5.57
N TRP A 317 17.59 -5.49 -5.94
CA TRP A 317 19.04 -5.73 -5.98
C TRP A 317 19.81 -5.18 -4.79
N GLN A 318 19.43 -4.00 -4.28
CA GLN A 318 20.11 -3.35 -3.17
C GLN A 318 19.12 -3.05 -2.06
N LEU A 319 19.45 -3.45 -0.83
CA LEU A 319 18.68 -3.10 0.37
C LEU A 319 18.89 -1.62 0.72
N GLY A 320 18.08 -0.75 0.12
CA GLY A 320 18.06 0.67 0.41
C GLY A 320 17.60 0.99 1.84
N SER A 321 18.10 2.08 2.42
CA SER A 321 17.72 2.50 3.78
C SER A 321 16.23 2.86 3.86
N LEU A 322 15.63 2.68 5.04
CA LEU A 322 14.29 3.19 5.32
C LEU A 322 14.23 4.71 5.10
N THR A 323 13.18 5.21 4.46
CA THR A 323 12.88 6.65 4.45
C THR A 323 12.59 7.15 5.86
N ALA A 324 12.74 8.45 6.08
CA ALA A 324 12.34 9.12 7.31
C ALA A 324 10.85 8.94 7.61
N ALA A 325 9.99 8.90 6.58
CA ALA A 325 8.55 8.65 6.73
C ALA A 325 8.28 7.23 7.27
N GLN A 326 8.93 6.22 6.68
CA GLN A 326 8.80 4.82 7.12
C GLN A 326 9.37 4.65 8.55
N ALA A 327 10.53 5.24 8.85
CA ALA A 327 11.13 5.22 10.18
C ALA A 327 10.27 5.94 11.23
N ALA A 328 9.63 7.06 10.87
CA ALA A 328 8.69 7.76 11.74
C ALA A 328 7.43 6.94 12.00
N ARG A 329 6.88 6.27 10.98
CA ARG A 329 5.72 5.38 11.12
C ARG A 329 5.99 4.20 12.04
N LEU A 330 7.19 3.63 11.98
CA LEU A 330 7.62 2.58 12.93
C LEU A 330 7.92 3.11 14.34
N GLY A 331 7.97 4.44 14.52
CA GLY A 331 8.34 5.07 15.79
C GLY A 331 9.83 4.93 16.14
N VAL A 332 10.69 4.70 15.13
CA VAL A 332 12.13 4.45 15.31
C VAL A 332 13.01 5.62 14.87
N LEU A 333 12.41 6.71 14.34
CA LEU A 333 13.09 7.98 14.10
C LEU A 333 13.14 8.79 15.41
N PRO A 334 14.31 8.93 16.07
CA PRO A 334 14.43 9.67 17.33
C PRO A 334 14.01 11.13 17.18
N ALA A 335 13.37 11.69 18.22
CA ALA A 335 12.89 13.07 18.20
C ALA A 335 14.02 14.10 18.03
N ASP A 336 15.22 13.83 18.56
CA ASP A 336 16.41 14.67 18.41
C ASP A 336 17.11 14.51 17.05
N ALA A 337 16.78 13.46 16.30
CA ALA A 337 17.27 13.23 14.96
C ALA A 337 16.41 13.89 13.88
N GLN A 338 15.33 14.58 14.25
CA GLN A 338 14.45 15.27 13.31
C GLN A 338 14.15 16.69 13.79
N ARG A 339 13.75 17.54 12.85
CA ARG A 339 13.17 18.85 13.14
C ARG A 339 11.78 18.93 12.53
N SER A 340 10.80 19.38 13.29
CA SER A 340 9.45 19.63 12.78
C SER A 340 9.24 21.12 12.54
N LEU A 341 8.54 21.46 11.47
CA LEU A 341 8.09 22.81 11.14
C LEU A 341 6.64 22.74 10.65
N ASP A 342 5.79 23.64 11.13
CA ASP A 342 4.42 23.82 10.65
C ASP A 342 4.30 25.13 9.84
N VAL A 343 3.16 25.37 9.19
CA VAL A 343 2.95 26.51 8.27
C VAL A 343 3.11 27.90 8.93
N ASP A 344 2.91 27.97 10.25
CA ASP A 344 3.00 29.19 11.05
C ASP A 344 4.40 29.44 11.65
N ASP A 345 5.34 28.51 11.46
CA ASP A 345 6.69 28.66 12.02
C ASP A 345 7.53 29.69 11.26
N GLU A 346 8.54 30.22 11.95
CA GLU A 346 9.50 31.14 11.35
C GLU A 346 10.45 30.40 10.38
N PRO A 347 10.92 31.07 9.31
CA PRO A 347 11.95 30.55 8.43
C PRO A 347 13.16 29.97 9.16
N ALA A 348 13.60 28.79 8.74
CA ALA A 348 14.59 28.00 9.44
C ALA A 348 15.66 27.45 8.51
N PRO A 349 16.94 27.80 8.69
CA PRO A 349 18.03 27.01 8.14
C PRO A 349 18.18 25.72 8.95
N VAL A 350 18.38 24.59 8.27
CA VAL A 350 18.62 23.28 8.88
C VAL A 350 19.82 22.63 8.18
N VAL A 351 20.68 21.97 8.97
CA VAL A 351 21.74 21.12 8.44
C VAL A 351 21.28 19.67 8.59
N LEU A 352 21.03 19.01 7.45
CA LEU A 352 20.74 17.60 7.37
C LEU A 352 22.05 16.80 7.30
N ALA A 353 22.29 15.94 8.28
CA ALA A 353 23.24 14.86 8.19
C ALA A 353 22.70 13.76 7.24
N PRO A 354 23.58 13.00 6.55
CA PRO A 354 23.11 11.90 5.72
C PRO A 354 22.33 10.87 6.53
N LEU A 355 21.22 10.39 6.00
CA LEU A 355 20.30 9.48 6.69
C LEU A 355 21.02 8.23 7.23
N GLY A 356 21.88 7.63 6.41
CA GLY A 356 22.69 6.45 6.73
C GLY A 356 23.75 6.64 7.81
N THR A 357 24.10 7.88 8.20
CA THR A 357 25.08 8.12 9.28
C THR A 357 24.49 7.90 10.68
N ARG A 358 23.15 7.82 10.79
CA ARG A 358 22.40 7.54 12.02
C ARG A 358 22.71 8.48 13.21
N THR A 359 23.31 9.64 12.95
CA THR A 359 23.62 10.67 13.97
C THR A 359 23.30 12.06 13.43
N GLY A 360 23.08 13.02 14.34
CA GLY A 360 22.67 14.37 13.96
C GLY A 360 21.22 14.47 13.48
N THR A 361 20.85 15.64 12.98
CA THR A 361 19.53 15.88 12.37
C THR A 361 19.49 15.25 10.98
N ARG A 362 18.68 14.22 10.80
CA ARG A 362 18.61 13.38 9.58
C ARG A 362 17.37 13.62 8.74
N ALA A 363 16.34 14.23 9.34
CA ALA A 363 15.10 14.53 8.66
C ALA A 363 14.52 15.88 9.09
N VAL A 364 13.79 16.53 8.19
CA VAL A 364 12.86 17.61 8.53
C VAL A 364 11.46 17.17 8.16
N ARG A 365 10.54 17.24 9.14
CA ARG A 365 9.11 17.03 8.96
C ARG A 365 8.43 18.38 8.76
N LEU A 366 7.74 18.57 7.64
CA LEU A 366 6.93 19.76 7.38
C LEU A 366 5.46 19.34 7.43
N THR A 367 4.64 19.95 8.27
CA THR A 367 3.20 19.67 8.31
C THR A 367 2.46 20.78 7.59
N ASP A 368 1.78 20.47 6.48
CA ASP A 368 0.98 21.45 5.74
C ASP A 368 -0.31 21.85 6.48
N ALA A 369 -1.03 22.82 5.93
CA ALA A 369 -2.26 23.36 6.53
C ALA A 369 -3.36 22.30 6.69
N GLU A 370 -3.38 21.27 5.83
CA GLU A 370 -4.31 20.14 5.87
C GLU A 370 -3.87 19.03 6.84
N GLY A 371 -2.66 19.11 7.40
CA GLY A 371 -2.10 18.13 8.33
C GLY A 371 -1.30 17.01 7.66
N THR A 372 -1.07 17.08 6.34
CA THR A 372 -0.22 16.15 5.60
C THR A 372 1.24 16.44 5.91
N ALA A 373 2.00 15.39 6.21
CA ALA A 373 3.42 15.53 6.48
C ALA A 373 4.26 15.35 5.22
N TYR A 374 5.26 16.20 5.07
CA TYR A 374 6.34 16.11 4.10
C TYR A 374 7.65 15.86 4.84
N TRP A 375 8.54 15.09 4.23
CA TRP A 375 9.80 14.68 4.79
C TRP A 375 10.95 15.05 3.85
N LEU A 376 11.85 15.88 4.34
CA LEU A 376 13.14 16.15 3.69
C LEU A 376 14.21 15.29 4.35
N GLU A 377 14.93 14.52 3.56
CA GLU A 377 16.05 13.69 4.01
C GLU A 377 17.24 13.82 3.06
N TYR A 378 18.46 13.68 3.58
CA TYR A 378 19.66 13.73 2.75
C TYR A 378 20.21 12.32 2.52
N ARG A 379 20.17 11.84 1.27
CA ARG A 379 20.68 10.53 0.85
C ARG A 379 22.07 10.68 0.27
N THR A 380 23.00 9.84 0.72
CA THR A 380 24.38 9.77 0.22
C THR A 380 24.84 8.32 0.20
N ALA A 381 25.94 8.02 -0.48
CA ALA A 381 26.59 6.72 -0.48
C ALA A 381 27.23 6.34 0.88
N THR A 382 26.41 6.21 1.93
CA THR A 382 26.82 5.88 3.31
C THR A 382 25.85 4.90 3.96
N GLY A 383 26.33 4.08 4.90
CA GLY A 383 25.49 3.07 5.57
C GLY A 383 24.91 2.07 4.56
N ALA A 384 23.64 1.70 4.75
CA ALA A 384 22.91 0.82 3.82
C ALA A 384 22.79 1.40 2.40
N ASP A 385 22.95 2.72 2.21
CA ASP A 385 22.94 3.37 0.90
C ASP A 385 24.32 3.40 0.21
N ALA A 386 25.34 2.73 0.74
CA ALA A 386 26.70 2.75 0.16
C ALA A 386 26.76 2.34 -1.32
N TRP A 387 25.77 1.59 -1.81
CA TRP A 387 25.63 1.20 -3.21
C TRP A 387 25.38 2.38 -4.15
N LEU A 388 24.80 3.51 -3.69
CA LEU A 388 24.60 4.71 -4.51
C LEU A 388 25.90 5.24 -5.13
N GLY A 389 27.05 4.99 -4.47
CA GLY A 389 28.37 5.41 -4.93
C GLY A 389 29.04 4.45 -5.91
N ARG A 390 28.37 3.36 -6.31
CA ARG A 390 28.92 2.31 -7.17
C ARG A 390 28.04 2.14 -8.41
N PRO A 391 28.49 2.57 -9.61
CA PRO A 391 27.69 2.47 -10.83
C PRO A 391 27.15 1.06 -11.10
N ASP A 392 27.99 0.02 -10.90
CA ASP A 392 27.58 -1.38 -11.12
C ASP A 392 26.48 -1.87 -10.16
N SER A 393 26.24 -1.15 -9.06
CA SER A 393 25.21 -1.44 -8.06
C SER A 393 24.09 -0.40 -8.03
N ASN A 394 24.18 0.65 -8.85
CA ASN A 394 23.19 1.71 -8.99
C ASN A 394 22.73 1.79 -10.47
N PRO A 395 22.05 0.75 -10.97
CA PRO A 395 21.68 0.66 -12.40
C PRO A 395 20.68 1.73 -12.85
N TYR A 396 20.04 2.40 -11.90
CA TYR A 396 19.06 3.48 -12.12
C TYR A 396 19.69 4.88 -12.04
N ASP A 397 21.01 4.97 -11.87
CA ASP A 397 21.74 6.23 -11.72
C ASP A 397 21.10 7.17 -10.68
N LEU A 398 20.65 6.59 -9.55
CA LEU A 398 20.02 7.36 -8.48
C LEU A 398 20.99 8.38 -7.88
N GLU A 399 20.51 9.61 -7.74
CA GLU A 399 21.27 10.74 -7.20
C GLU A 399 21.57 10.64 -5.69
N THR A 400 22.73 11.13 -5.31
CA THR A 400 23.00 11.60 -3.94
C THR A 400 22.47 13.02 -3.80
N GLY A 401 21.58 13.28 -2.84
CA GLY A 401 20.90 14.57 -2.76
C GLY A 401 19.88 14.66 -1.64
N VAL A 402 19.29 15.84 -1.50
CA VAL A 402 18.14 16.03 -0.60
C VAL A 402 16.91 15.55 -1.35
N LEU A 403 16.26 14.51 -0.82
CA LEU A 403 15.02 13.97 -1.35
C LEU A 403 13.84 14.52 -0.58
N LEU A 404 12.70 14.59 -1.26
CA LEU A 404 11.43 15.06 -0.72
C LEU A 404 10.39 13.95 -0.83
N ARG A 405 9.76 13.61 0.30
CA ARG A 405 8.67 12.63 0.34
C ARG A 405 7.43 13.23 0.98
N ARG A 406 6.27 12.80 0.53
CA ARG A 406 4.99 13.07 1.19
C ARG A 406 4.52 11.80 1.89
N GLU A 407 4.07 11.94 3.12
CA GLU A 407 3.41 10.86 3.85
C GLU A 407 2.07 10.54 3.17
N ALA A 408 1.79 9.24 3.05
CA ALA A 408 0.54 8.75 2.49
C ALA A 408 -0.05 7.69 3.41
N VAL A 409 -1.33 7.41 3.18
CA VAL A 409 -2.01 6.25 3.75
C VAL A 409 -2.18 5.21 2.67
N PHE A 410 -2.40 3.97 3.12
CA PHE A 410 -2.59 2.80 2.27
C PHE A 410 -3.39 3.14 1.00
N PRO A 411 -2.89 2.83 -0.21
CA PRO A 411 -1.87 1.82 -0.51
C PRO A 411 -0.40 2.20 -0.23
N ASP A 412 -0.09 3.47 -0.08
CA ASP A 412 1.29 3.91 0.15
C ASP A 412 1.54 4.25 1.62
N THR A 413 2.79 4.28 2.02
CA THR A 413 3.20 4.98 3.26
C THR A 413 4.04 6.21 2.94
N SER A 414 4.81 6.15 1.87
CA SER A 414 5.75 7.19 1.47
C SER A 414 5.64 7.39 -0.03
N VAL A 415 5.56 8.64 -0.47
CA VAL A 415 5.55 9.00 -1.88
C VAL A 415 6.70 9.96 -2.16
N LEU A 416 7.74 9.48 -2.85
CA LEU A 416 8.85 10.27 -3.36
C LEU A 416 8.35 11.26 -4.41
N LEU A 417 8.59 12.54 -4.20
CA LEU A 417 8.25 13.59 -5.14
C LEU A 417 9.45 13.89 -6.02
N ASP A 418 9.20 14.01 -7.32
CA ASP A 418 10.21 14.38 -8.31
C ASP A 418 10.71 15.82 -8.07
N GLY A 419 11.97 15.93 -7.62
CA GLY A 419 12.64 17.21 -7.38
C GLY A 419 13.09 17.95 -8.63
N THR A 420 13.11 17.27 -9.79
CA THR A 420 13.54 17.78 -11.09
C THR A 420 12.53 17.46 -12.20
N PRO A 421 11.26 17.88 -12.07
CA PRO A 421 10.17 17.37 -12.90
C PRO A 421 10.39 17.55 -14.39
N SER A 422 10.37 16.43 -15.12
CA SER A 422 10.29 16.41 -16.57
C SER A 422 8.86 16.59 -17.10
N SER A 423 8.74 16.81 -18.41
CA SER A 423 7.44 16.75 -19.07
C SER A 423 6.93 15.31 -19.11
N SER A 424 5.61 15.13 -19.20
CA SER A 424 5.00 13.79 -19.12
C SER A 424 5.51 12.76 -20.14
N SER A 425 6.07 13.22 -21.27
CA SER A 425 6.70 12.38 -22.29
C SER A 425 8.04 11.77 -21.87
N GLY A 426 8.68 12.27 -20.82
CA GLY A 426 9.99 11.83 -20.34
C GLY A 426 9.95 11.07 -19.02
N TRP A 427 8.76 10.91 -18.42
CA TRP A 427 8.63 10.34 -17.08
C TRP A 427 9.24 8.95 -16.94
N ASP A 428 9.20 8.11 -17.98
CA ASP A 428 9.72 6.73 -17.87
C ASP A 428 11.25 6.69 -17.77
N ASP A 429 11.94 7.63 -18.42
CA ASP A 429 13.40 7.74 -18.39
C ASP A 429 13.92 8.58 -17.21
N ASP A 430 13.04 9.38 -16.59
CA ASP A 430 13.41 10.33 -15.54
C ASP A 430 13.33 9.72 -14.14
N LEU A 431 14.46 9.18 -13.67
CA LEU A 431 14.61 8.59 -12.34
C LEU A 431 15.23 9.56 -11.32
N GLN A 432 15.46 10.81 -11.72
CA GLN A 432 16.08 11.82 -10.88
C GLN A 432 15.03 12.46 -9.98
N ALA A 433 15.38 12.66 -8.71
CA ALA A 433 14.42 13.13 -7.72
C ALA A 433 15.04 14.08 -6.69
N ALA A 434 16.36 14.29 -6.72
CA ALA A 434 16.98 15.16 -5.74
C ALA A 434 16.65 16.63 -6.01
N LEU A 435 16.34 17.36 -4.93
CA LEU A 435 16.11 18.80 -5.03
C LEU A 435 17.40 19.51 -5.51
N PRO A 436 17.33 20.30 -6.59
CA PRO A 436 18.51 20.97 -7.12
C PRO A 436 19.02 22.06 -6.18
N VAL A 437 20.34 22.16 -6.05
CA VAL A 437 20.99 23.19 -5.22
C VAL A 437 20.72 24.58 -5.80
N GLY A 438 20.27 25.50 -4.94
CA GLY A 438 20.03 26.91 -5.27
C GLY A 438 18.66 27.21 -5.87
N THR A 439 17.86 26.19 -6.19
CA THR A 439 16.51 26.37 -6.75
C THR A 439 15.46 26.31 -5.64
N PRO A 440 14.62 27.35 -5.50
CA PRO A 440 13.47 27.29 -4.60
C PRO A 440 12.39 26.35 -5.13
N VAL A 441 11.89 25.45 -4.27
CA VAL A 441 10.81 24.51 -4.57
C VAL A 441 9.64 24.80 -3.65
N THR A 442 8.46 25.00 -4.24
CA THR A 442 7.22 25.28 -3.49
C THR A 442 6.44 23.99 -3.29
N LEU A 443 5.95 23.76 -2.07
CA LEU A 443 5.24 22.55 -1.63
C LEU A 443 3.83 22.89 -1.17
N SER A 444 2.95 21.89 -1.19
CA SER A 444 1.56 21.97 -0.71
C SER A 444 0.87 23.30 -1.06
N GLY A 445 0.77 23.59 -2.36
CA GLY A 445 0.06 24.79 -2.85
C GLY A 445 0.65 26.16 -2.49
N GLY A 446 1.79 26.23 -1.79
CA GLY A 446 2.38 27.48 -1.32
C GLY A 446 2.81 27.48 0.14
N ASP A 447 2.40 26.48 0.92
CA ASP A 447 2.62 26.44 2.38
C ASP A 447 4.09 26.45 2.78
N PHE A 448 4.96 25.84 1.97
CA PHE A 448 6.40 25.86 2.19
C PHE A 448 7.16 26.20 0.92
N THR A 449 8.26 26.94 1.08
CA THR A 449 9.34 27.06 0.09
C THR A 449 10.61 26.46 0.67
N VAL A 450 11.15 25.44 0.01
CA VAL A 450 12.39 24.76 0.38
C VAL A 450 13.50 25.16 -0.59
N THR A 451 14.71 25.41 -0.11
CA THR A 451 15.88 25.64 -0.96
C THR A 451 17.09 24.91 -0.40
N VAL A 452 17.65 23.97 -1.18
CA VAL A 452 18.94 23.37 -0.84
C VAL A 452 20.04 24.39 -1.11
N ARG A 453 20.75 24.83 -0.06
CA ARG A 453 21.78 25.88 -0.15
C ARG A 453 23.14 25.31 -0.51
N SER A 454 23.47 24.15 0.04
CA SER A 454 24.67 23.39 -0.26
C SER A 454 24.49 21.93 0.13
N ALA A 455 25.22 21.04 -0.54
CA ALA A 455 25.27 19.63 -0.20
C ALA A 455 26.69 19.10 -0.42
N ASN A 456 27.16 18.24 0.48
CA ASN A 456 28.41 17.50 0.35
C ASN A 456 28.30 16.19 1.17
N ALA A 457 29.30 15.32 1.07
CA ALA A 457 29.29 14.01 1.74
C ALA A 457 29.01 14.02 3.27
N ARG A 458 29.21 15.16 3.96
CA ARG A 458 28.96 15.28 5.41
C ARG A 458 27.58 15.82 5.76
N GLY A 459 26.88 16.44 4.82
CA GLY A 459 25.55 17.01 5.05
C GLY A 459 25.11 18.03 4.02
N ALA A 460 23.82 18.35 4.07
CA ALA A 460 23.18 19.38 3.26
C ALA A 460 22.64 20.50 4.14
N THR A 461 22.86 21.75 3.74
CA THR A 461 22.20 22.91 4.36
C THR A 461 20.96 23.25 3.54
N ILE A 462 19.81 23.27 4.19
CA ILE A 462 18.52 23.61 3.58
C ILE A 462 17.95 24.86 4.28
N ASP A 463 17.34 25.74 3.50
CA ASP A 463 16.49 26.81 4.01
C ASP A 463 15.04 26.40 3.79
N VAL A 464 14.26 26.33 4.88
CA VAL A 464 12.81 26.13 4.83
C VAL A 464 12.13 27.44 5.20
N ARG A 465 11.21 27.89 4.35
CA ARG A 465 10.37 29.06 4.59
C ARG A 465 8.91 28.63 4.58
N PRO A 466 8.26 28.52 5.74
CA PRO A 466 6.80 28.47 5.79
C PRO A 466 6.22 29.77 5.20
N ALA A 467 5.02 29.69 4.62
CA ALA A 467 4.32 30.87 4.08
C ALA A 467 4.07 31.94 5.16
N GLY A 468 3.95 31.50 6.42
CA GLY A 468 3.53 32.31 7.56
C GLY A 468 2.02 32.61 7.50
N PRO A 469 1.44 33.11 8.58
CA PRO A 469 0.04 33.49 8.58
C PRO A 469 -0.19 34.56 7.50
N ALA A 470 -1.17 34.33 6.62
CA ALA A 470 -1.59 35.33 5.64
C ALA A 470 -1.81 36.65 6.37
N ALA A 471 -1.05 37.68 6.01
CA ALA A 471 -1.14 38.96 6.69
C ALA A 471 -2.58 39.46 6.56
N THR A 472 -3.36 39.41 7.65
CA THR A 472 -4.68 40.04 7.69
C THR A 472 -4.47 41.48 7.25
N ALA A 473 -5.07 41.86 6.12
CA ALA A 473 -5.00 43.23 5.65
C ALA A 473 -5.35 44.16 6.83
N PRO A 474 -4.58 45.24 7.07
CA PRO A 474 -4.94 46.18 8.12
C PRO A 474 -6.38 46.60 7.88
N ALA A 475 -7.25 46.45 8.88
CA ALA A 475 -8.59 46.98 8.80
C ALA A 475 -8.50 48.44 8.33
N PRO A 476 -9.26 48.87 7.31
CA PRO A 476 -9.19 50.24 6.85
C PRO A 476 -9.40 51.16 8.05
N ALA A 477 -8.47 52.09 8.25
CA ALA A 477 -8.57 53.06 9.33
C ALA A 477 -9.96 53.70 9.26
N ALA A 478 -10.69 53.64 10.38
CA ALA A 478 -12.01 54.27 10.47
C ALA A 478 -11.89 55.74 10.02
N PRO A 479 -12.83 56.27 9.22
CA PRO A 479 -12.78 57.67 8.80
C PRO A 479 -12.76 58.56 10.05
N GLN A 480 -11.71 59.38 10.20
CA GLN A 480 -11.76 60.46 11.18
C GLN A 480 -12.79 61.47 10.68
N GLU A 481 -13.89 61.62 11.41
CA GLU A 481 -14.77 62.77 11.22
C GLU A 481 -14.12 64.02 11.80
N ASP A 482 -13.92 65.02 10.94
CA ASP A 482 -13.58 66.38 11.34
C ASP A 482 -14.82 67.01 12.01
N GLY A 483 -14.86 66.95 13.34
CA GLY A 483 -15.96 67.48 14.16
C GLY A 483 -15.48 68.44 15.25
N VAL A 484 -15.71 69.72 15.01
CA VAL A 484 -15.50 70.88 15.89
C VAL A 484 -16.19 70.79 17.26
N GLY A 485 -15.53 71.29 18.32
CA GLY A 485 -16.21 71.79 19.54
C GLY A 485 -15.56 71.45 20.89
N GLN A 486 -14.98 72.46 21.53
CA GLN A 486 -14.32 72.45 22.85
C GLN A 486 -15.19 71.97 24.03
N VAL A 487 -14.54 71.40 25.07
CA VAL A 487 -14.72 71.83 26.48
C VAL A 487 -13.39 71.67 27.25
N LEU A 488 -12.87 72.75 27.85
CA LEU A 488 -11.88 72.74 28.95
C LEU A 488 -12.65 72.70 30.29
N PRO A 489 -12.21 71.94 31.31
CA PRO A 489 -11.27 72.45 32.33
C PRO A 489 -10.27 71.34 32.76
N GLY A 490 -9.13 71.54 33.41
CA GLY A 490 -8.70 72.47 34.45
C GLY A 490 -7.41 71.84 35.04
N GLY A 491 -6.42 72.66 35.36
CA GLY A 491 -5.03 72.20 35.52
C GLY A 491 -4.69 71.38 36.77
N GLY A 492 -3.48 70.82 36.74
CA GLY A 492 -2.73 70.41 37.93
C GLY A 492 -1.82 69.20 37.68
N GLY A 493 -0.50 69.40 37.83
CA GLY A 493 0.41 68.35 38.26
C GLY A 493 1.52 67.93 37.29
N SER A 494 2.67 68.61 37.43
CA SER A 494 4.00 68.14 37.01
C SER A 494 4.36 66.74 37.52
N ALA A 495 5.12 65.96 36.75
CA ALA A 495 6.47 65.46 37.09
C ALA A 495 6.89 64.36 36.10
N VAL A 496 7.92 64.61 35.28
CA VAL A 496 9.34 64.24 35.47
C VAL A 496 9.72 62.97 34.67
N THR A 497 10.68 63.23 33.81
CA THR A 497 11.52 62.38 32.96
C THR A 497 12.33 61.32 33.72
N GLY A 498 12.66 60.23 33.04
CA GLY A 498 13.71 59.31 33.47
C GLY A 498 14.21 58.40 32.34
N SER A 499 15.07 58.95 31.48
CA SER A 499 15.93 58.17 30.59
C SER A 499 17.06 57.49 31.39
N GLY A 500 17.43 56.28 31.01
CA GLY A 500 18.62 55.58 31.52
C GLY A 500 19.21 54.65 30.47
N ALA A 501 20.20 55.14 29.74
CA ALA A 501 21.12 54.36 28.91
C ALA A 501 22.22 53.73 29.79
N GLY A 502 22.81 52.60 29.36
CA GLY A 502 24.03 52.11 30.02
C GLY A 502 24.54 50.71 29.65
N SER A 503 25.22 50.64 28.51
CA SER A 503 26.49 49.95 28.26
C SER A 503 26.64 48.43 28.22
N ALA A 504 27.32 48.05 27.13
CA ALA A 504 27.94 46.77 26.79
C ALA A 504 29.16 46.41 27.66
N SER A 505 29.52 45.13 27.65
CA SER A 505 30.93 44.71 27.77
C SER A 505 31.19 43.39 27.03
N THR A 506 32.34 43.38 26.35
CA THR A 506 32.93 42.39 25.44
C THR A 506 33.60 41.19 26.14
N ALA A 507 33.85 40.15 25.33
CA ALA A 507 34.37 38.80 25.59
C ALA A 507 35.77 38.67 26.25
N PRO A 508 36.29 37.43 26.46
CA PRO A 508 37.09 36.79 25.39
C PRO A 508 36.98 35.25 25.26
N ILE A 509 37.60 34.80 24.16
CA ILE A 509 37.76 33.47 23.57
C ILE A 509 38.82 32.63 24.32
N ALA A 510 38.68 31.30 24.35
CA ALA A 510 39.80 30.37 24.52
C ALA A 510 39.61 29.10 23.68
N SER A 511 40.64 28.79 22.88
CA SER A 511 40.78 27.65 21.99
C SER A 511 41.77 26.62 22.56
N THR A 512 41.43 25.32 22.51
CA THR A 512 42.33 24.15 22.50
C THR A 512 41.46 22.93 22.15
N GLY A 513 41.81 21.92 21.37
CA GLY A 513 43.02 21.52 20.66
C GLY A 513 42.68 20.20 19.94
N VAL A 514 43.29 20.00 18.78
CA VAL A 514 43.11 18.84 17.89
C VAL A 514 43.77 17.60 18.50
N ALA A 515 43.09 16.45 18.47
CA ALA A 515 43.69 15.13 18.72
C ALA A 515 43.27 14.15 17.60
N ALA A 516 44.27 13.44 17.09
CA ALA A 516 44.25 12.65 15.87
C ALA A 516 43.48 11.32 15.98
N ALA A 517 42.96 10.87 14.84
CA ALA A 517 42.27 9.61 14.62
C ALA A 517 43.22 8.39 14.65
N PRO A 518 42.78 7.20 15.11
CA PRO A 518 43.44 5.95 14.81
C PRO A 518 42.92 5.36 13.49
N THR A 519 43.86 4.88 12.69
CA THR A 519 43.67 4.11 11.45
C THR A 519 43.00 2.76 11.74
N ALA A 520 41.86 2.48 11.10
CA ALA A 520 41.26 1.14 11.07
C ALA A 520 41.89 0.33 9.93
N GLY A 521 42.40 -0.86 10.27
CA GLY A 521 43.01 -1.80 9.34
C GLY A 521 41.98 -2.52 8.46
N GLU A 522 42.43 -2.91 7.28
CA GLU A 522 41.71 -3.72 6.30
C GLU A 522 41.24 -5.05 6.90
N ALA A 523 39.92 -5.28 6.91
CA ALA A 523 39.34 -6.59 7.07
C ALA A 523 38.92 -7.10 5.68
N THR A 524 39.65 -8.08 5.16
CA THR A 524 39.35 -8.80 3.92
C THR A 524 38.19 -9.78 4.16
N GLY A 525 36.95 -9.30 4.04
CA GLY A 525 35.76 -10.13 3.92
C GLY A 525 35.45 -10.39 2.45
N ALA A 526 35.52 -11.66 2.02
CA ALA A 526 35.08 -12.07 0.69
C ALA A 526 33.57 -11.80 0.54
N ALA A 527 33.19 -11.01 -0.47
CA ALA A 527 31.80 -10.73 -0.80
C ALA A 527 31.09 -12.00 -1.28
N PRO A 528 29.84 -12.27 -0.86
CA PRO A 528 29.03 -13.32 -1.46
C PRO A 528 28.71 -12.96 -2.92
N TRP A 529 28.79 -13.95 -3.79
CA TRP A 529 28.52 -13.85 -5.22
C TRP A 529 27.05 -13.45 -5.46
N VAL A 530 26.84 -12.30 -6.10
CA VAL A 530 25.54 -11.83 -6.63
C VAL A 530 25.48 -12.14 -8.13
N PRO A 531 24.39 -12.75 -8.66
CA PRO A 531 24.23 -12.91 -10.11
C PRO A 531 24.21 -11.54 -10.80
N ALA A 532 24.94 -11.41 -11.91
CA ALA A 532 24.93 -10.19 -12.71
C ALA A 532 23.53 -9.95 -13.32
N PRO A 533 23.07 -8.69 -13.43
CA PRO A 533 21.81 -8.37 -14.09
C PRO A 533 21.85 -8.79 -15.57
N PRO A 534 20.71 -9.12 -16.19
CA PRO A 534 20.65 -9.23 -17.64
C PRO A 534 21.00 -7.87 -18.25
N THR A 535 22.00 -7.86 -19.14
CA THR A 535 22.31 -6.67 -19.94
C THR A 535 21.09 -6.30 -20.80
N PRO A 536 20.66 -5.03 -20.85
CA PRO A 536 19.64 -4.62 -21.80
C PRO A 536 20.19 -4.84 -23.21
N VAL A 537 19.68 -5.88 -23.88
CA VAL A 537 19.95 -6.08 -25.30
C VAL A 537 19.23 -4.94 -26.01
N ALA A 538 19.98 -3.99 -26.56
CA ALA A 538 19.46 -3.05 -27.53
C ALA A 538 18.85 -3.87 -28.67
N ALA A 539 17.53 -4.02 -28.67
CA ALA A 539 16.80 -4.62 -29.77
C ALA A 539 16.87 -3.65 -30.95
N GLY A 540 17.95 -3.75 -31.72
CA GLY A 540 18.00 -3.20 -33.07
C GLY A 540 16.83 -3.80 -33.84
N SER A 541 15.88 -2.95 -34.24
CA SER A 541 14.66 -3.38 -34.92
C SER A 541 15.03 -4.18 -36.17
N PRO A 542 14.70 -5.48 -36.27
CA PRO A 542 14.70 -6.12 -37.57
C PRO A 542 13.51 -5.56 -38.35
N ALA A 543 13.79 -4.88 -39.45
CA ALA A 543 12.80 -4.57 -40.46
C ALA A 543 12.18 -5.89 -40.94
N LEU A 544 10.89 -6.10 -40.68
CA LEU A 544 10.15 -7.26 -41.18
C LEU A 544 9.44 -6.88 -42.49
N GLU A 545 9.84 -7.57 -43.56
CA GLU A 545 9.08 -7.68 -44.81
C GLU A 545 7.71 -8.35 -44.57
N PRO A 546 6.67 -8.02 -45.36
CA PRO A 546 5.33 -8.57 -45.17
C PRO A 546 5.26 -10.02 -45.69
N ALA A 547 5.26 -10.99 -44.77
CA ALA A 547 4.89 -12.36 -45.09
C ALA A 547 3.37 -12.49 -45.21
N SER A 548 2.94 -12.81 -46.43
CA SER A 548 1.56 -13.14 -46.77
C SER A 548 1.19 -14.52 -46.24
N GLY A 549 0.00 -14.66 -45.66
CA GLY A 549 -0.76 -15.92 -45.63
C GLY A 549 -1.09 -16.50 -44.27
N SER A 550 -2.26 -16.15 -43.74
CA SER A 550 -3.32 -17.10 -43.32
C SER A 550 -4.34 -16.38 -42.42
N THR A 551 -5.57 -16.21 -42.95
CA THR A 551 -6.70 -15.62 -42.25
C THR A 551 -7.39 -16.68 -41.38
N PRO A 552 -7.63 -16.45 -40.07
CA PRO A 552 -8.49 -17.34 -39.30
C PRO A 552 -9.96 -17.03 -39.62
N THR A 553 -10.68 -18.06 -40.08
CA THR A 553 -12.10 -18.07 -40.48
C THR A 553 -13.11 -17.85 -39.34
N SER A 554 -12.66 -17.45 -38.16
CA SER A 554 -13.48 -17.38 -36.94
C SER A 554 -14.23 -16.05 -36.78
N THR A 555 -13.79 -14.98 -37.43
CA THR A 555 -14.40 -13.64 -37.30
C THR A 555 -15.59 -13.38 -38.23
N LEU A 556 -15.77 -14.20 -39.28
CA LEU A 556 -16.88 -14.03 -40.23
C LEU A 556 -18.21 -14.65 -39.75
N LEU A 557 -18.17 -15.64 -38.86
CA LEU A 557 -19.37 -16.33 -38.36
C LEU A 557 -20.13 -15.53 -37.28
N VAL A 558 -19.43 -14.70 -36.51
CA VAL A 558 -20.06 -13.88 -35.46
C VAL A 558 -20.80 -12.67 -36.06
N ALA A 559 -20.28 -12.09 -37.14
CA ALA A 559 -20.93 -10.96 -37.84
C ALA A 559 -22.23 -11.37 -38.56
N VAL A 560 -22.32 -12.60 -39.08
CA VAL A 560 -23.52 -13.09 -39.79
C VAL A 560 -24.64 -13.48 -38.83
N ALA A 561 -24.32 -13.98 -37.62
CA ALA A 561 -25.32 -14.30 -36.60
C ALA A 561 -26.01 -13.05 -36.02
N GLY A 562 -25.25 -11.96 -35.81
CA GLY A 562 -25.79 -10.67 -35.32
C GLY A 562 -26.76 -9.99 -36.30
N ALA A 563 -26.50 -10.09 -37.61
CA ALA A 563 -27.36 -9.49 -38.63
C ALA A 563 -28.72 -10.21 -38.78
N CYS A 564 -28.79 -11.52 -38.55
CA CYS A 564 -30.02 -12.30 -38.62
C CYS A 564 -30.98 -12.02 -37.44
N ALA A 565 -30.45 -11.77 -36.23
CA ALA A 565 -31.26 -11.47 -35.05
C ALA A 565 -31.92 -10.08 -35.13
N ALA A 566 -31.20 -9.08 -35.65
CA ALA A 566 -31.73 -7.72 -35.85
C ALA A 566 -32.84 -7.69 -36.93
N GLY A 567 -32.70 -8.48 -37.99
CA GLY A 567 -33.70 -8.60 -39.06
C GLY A 567 -35.03 -9.22 -38.59
N ALA A 568 -34.97 -10.22 -37.69
CA ALA A 568 -36.17 -10.87 -37.15
C ALA A 568 -36.96 -9.94 -36.21
N ALA A 569 -36.29 -9.16 -35.37
CA ALA A 569 -36.93 -8.19 -34.47
C ALA A 569 -37.67 -7.07 -35.24
N LEU A 570 -37.09 -6.59 -36.34
CA LEU A 570 -37.69 -5.58 -37.22
C LEU A 570 -38.95 -6.09 -37.96
N LEU A 571 -38.98 -7.38 -38.32
CA LEU A 571 -40.15 -8.01 -38.96
C LEU A 571 -41.32 -8.22 -37.98
N VAL A 572 -41.03 -8.56 -36.72
CA VAL A 572 -42.03 -8.68 -35.65
C VAL A 572 -42.63 -7.32 -35.30
N LEU A 573 -41.80 -6.27 -35.16
CA LEU A 573 -42.25 -4.90 -34.92
C LEU A 573 -43.11 -4.35 -36.08
N ARG A 574 -42.77 -4.67 -37.33
CA ARG A 574 -43.59 -4.30 -38.51
C ARG A 574 -44.93 -5.04 -38.55
N ARG A 575 -45.00 -6.31 -38.12
CA ARG A 575 -46.27 -7.04 -38.01
C ARG A 575 -47.15 -6.50 -36.88
N LEU A 576 -46.58 -6.19 -35.72
CA LEU A 576 -47.31 -5.62 -34.59
C LEU A 576 -47.87 -4.21 -34.88
N ARG A 577 -47.15 -3.39 -35.66
CA ARG A 577 -47.67 -2.09 -36.14
C ARG A 577 -48.81 -2.21 -37.17
N ARG A 578 -48.82 -3.26 -38.01
CA ARG A 578 -49.91 -3.49 -38.98
C ARG A 578 -51.21 -4.02 -38.34
N VAL A 579 -51.11 -4.68 -37.19
CA VAL A 579 -52.28 -5.18 -36.45
C VAL A 579 -52.94 -4.08 -35.60
N ARG A 580 -52.22 -3.02 -35.25
CA ARG A 580 -52.77 -1.84 -34.54
C ARG A 580 -53.47 -0.80 -35.45
N LEU A 581 -53.42 -0.97 -36.77
CA LEU A 581 -54.00 -0.05 -37.76
C LEU A 581 -55.10 -0.71 -38.61
N ARG A 582 -55.74 -1.76 -38.10
CA ARG A 582 -56.98 -2.33 -38.66
C ARG A 582 -58.06 -2.40 -37.60
#